data_AF-A0A661TTB2-F1
#
_entry.id   AF-A0A661TTB2-F1
#
_cell.length_a   1.000
_cell.length_b   1.000
_cell.length_c   1.000
_cell.angle_alpha   90.00
_cell.angle_beta   90.00
_cell.angle_gamma   90.00
#
_symmetry.space_group_name_H-M   'P 1'
#
loop_
_entity.id
_entity.type
_entity.pdbx_description
1 polymer ?
#
loop_
_entity_poly.entity_id
_entity_poly.type
_entity_poly.pdbx_seq_one_letter_code
_entity_poly.pdbx_strand_id
1 'polypeptide(L)'
;MKGELTKLKETVKALSNAKAELEQKLGEYEGELLSEDYLKWKEGKSQQQPREGELDFETASTKEIVDYLEKKHKADLESAVNELSSRLEETQDKLALALARLDVEMTALRHPDFWNYKDKIQKLAEQNPSWSAEKCYKQAKIEAKLEEEEKAAKEREKAEKERKVLSEKGGIPPSAMQGKQLSPEEAAELAYRTVFGNQQ
;
A
#
# COMPACT_ATOMS: atom_id res chain seq x y z
N MET A 1 6.40 -38.29 -20.36
CA MET A 1 5.28 -39.25 -20.28
C MET A 1 4.90 -39.71 -18.87
N LYS A 2 5.70 -40.46 -18.09
CA LYS A 2 5.25 -40.92 -16.75
C LYS A 2 5.03 -39.80 -15.72
N GLY A 3 5.86 -38.76 -15.73
CA GLY A 3 5.75 -37.61 -14.80
C GLY A 3 4.62 -36.61 -15.11
N GLU A 4 4.18 -36.55 -16.37
CA GLU A 4 3.02 -35.71 -16.75
C GLU A 4 1.71 -36.40 -16.38
N LEU A 5 1.68 -37.74 -16.48
CA LEU A 5 0.53 -38.53 -16.05
C LEU A 5 0.29 -38.46 -14.54
N THR A 6 1.36 -38.41 -13.73
CA THR A 6 1.22 -38.23 -12.27
C THR A 6 0.74 -36.83 -11.91
N LYS A 7 1.29 -35.79 -12.54
CA LYS A 7 0.81 -34.41 -12.36
C LYS A 7 -0.65 -34.26 -12.77
N LEU A 8 -1.05 -34.88 -13.88
CA LEU A 8 -2.45 -34.85 -14.35
C LEU A 8 -3.39 -35.59 -13.38
N LYS A 9 -2.95 -36.69 -12.77
CA LYS A 9 -3.74 -37.39 -11.74
C LYS A 9 -3.89 -36.56 -10.47
N GLU A 10 -2.84 -35.84 -10.07
CA GLU A 10 -2.88 -34.95 -8.91
C GLU A 10 -3.81 -33.75 -9.16
N THR A 11 -3.78 -33.14 -10.35
CA THR A 11 -4.67 -32.03 -10.69
C THR A 11 -6.13 -32.48 -10.80
N VAL A 12 -6.40 -33.64 -11.39
CA VAL A 12 -7.76 -34.21 -11.45
C VAL A 12 -8.28 -34.49 -10.04
N LYS A 13 -7.44 -35.00 -9.14
CA LYS A 13 -7.82 -35.23 -7.74
C LYS A 13 -8.09 -33.91 -7.01
N ALA A 14 -7.25 -32.90 -7.20
CA ALA A 14 -7.44 -31.58 -6.62
C ALA A 14 -8.73 -30.91 -7.13
N LEU A 15 -9.01 -31.00 -8.43
CA LEU A 15 -10.24 -30.49 -9.05
C LEU A 15 -11.48 -31.24 -8.54
N SER A 16 -11.40 -32.55 -8.38
CA SER A 16 -12.50 -33.35 -7.82
C SER A 16 -12.80 -32.97 -6.38
N ASN A 17 -11.77 -32.73 -5.56
CA ASN A 17 -11.95 -32.29 -4.18
C ASN A 17 -12.53 -30.88 -4.10
N ALA A 18 -12.01 -29.94 -4.91
CA ALA A 18 -12.53 -28.58 -4.97
C ALA A 18 -13.99 -28.53 -5.45
N LYS A 19 -14.36 -29.42 -6.39
CA LYS A 19 -15.75 -29.56 -6.83
C LYS A 19 -16.65 -30.04 -5.69
N ALA A 20 -16.24 -31.05 -4.93
CA ALA A 20 -17.00 -31.56 -3.80
C ALA A 20 -17.16 -30.50 -2.69
N GLU A 21 -16.12 -29.73 -2.40
CA GLU A 21 -16.19 -28.60 -1.45
C GLU A 21 -17.14 -27.50 -1.91
N LEU A 22 -17.16 -27.19 -3.21
CA LEU A 22 -18.08 -26.20 -3.78
C LEU A 22 -19.54 -26.69 -3.76
N GLU A 23 -19.77 -27.97 -4.07
CA GLU A 23 -21.11 -28.57 -3.99
C GLU A 23 -21.62 -28.61 -2.54
N GLN A 24 -20.75 -28.89 -1.57
CA GLN A 24 -21.10 -28.83 -0.15
C GLN A 24 -21.47 -27.39 0.27
N LYS A 25 -20.64 -26.40 -0.09
CA LYS A 25 -20.92 -24.99 0.21
C LYS A 25 -22.20 -24.50 -0.44
N LEU A 26 -22.48 -24.91 -1.68
CA LEU A 26 -23.74 -24.60 -2.36
C LEU A 26 -24.93 -25.15 -1.57
N GLY A 27 -24.86 -26.40 -1.09
CA GLY A 27 -25.91 -26.97 -0.25
C GLY A 27 -26.08 -26.25 1.10
N GLU A 28 -24.99 -25.79 1.71
CA GLU A 28 -25.03 -24.98 2.93
C GLU A 28 -25.69 -23.62 2.69
N TYR A 29 -25.34 -22.93 1.59
CA TYR A 29 -25.96 -21.66 1.22
C TYR A 29 -27.43 -21.80 0.81
N GLU A 30 -27.80 -22.87 0.10
CA GLU A 30 -29.20 -23.16 -0.23
C GLU A 30 -30.02 -23.45 1.03
N GLY A 31 -29.45 -24.18 1.99
CA GLY A 31 -30.05 -24.43 3.31
C GLY A 31 -30.20 -23.15 4.14
N GLU A 32 -29.21 -22.25 4.09
CA GLU A 32 -29.28 -20.95 4.77
C GLU A 32 -30.31 -20.02 4.12
N LEU A 33 -30.42 -20.01 2.79
CA LEU A 33 -31.39 -19.21 2.03
C LEU A 33 -32.84 -19.68 2.26
N LEU A 34 -33.04 -20.97 2.57
CA LEU A 34 -34.32 -21.56 2.91
C LEU A 34 -34.53 -21.72 4.43
N SER A 35 -33.57 -21.26 5.24
CA SER A 35 -33.68 -21.36 6.69
C SER A 35 -34.84 -20.50 7.21
N GLU A 36 -35.53 -20.99 8.23
CA GLU A 36 -36.61 -20.23 8.87
C GLU A 36 -36.13 -18.87 9.39
N ASP A 37 -34.86 -18.75 9.78
CA ASP A 37 -34.30 -17.49 10.28
C ASP A 37 -34.09 -16.47 9.14
N TYR A 38 -33.62 -16.90 7.97
CA TYR A 38 -33.54 -16.04 6.79
C TYR A 38 -34.94 -15.67 6.26
N LEU A 39 -35.87 -16.63 6.25
CA LEU A 39 -37.27 -16.37 5.88
C LEU A 39 -37.94 -15.42 6.87
N LYS A 40 -37.74 -15.59 8.18
CA LYS A 40 -38.24 -14.66 9.22
C LYS A 40 -37.53 -13.31 9.19
N TRP A 41 -36.25 -13.24 8.81
CA TRP A 41 -35.57 -11.97 8.59
C TRP A 41 -36.09 -11.24 7.36
N LYS A 42 -36.39 -11.97 6.27
CA LYS A 42 -37.03 -11.43 5.07
C LYS A 42 -38.47 -10.98 5.35
N GLU A 43 -39.25 -11.81 6.05
CA GLU A 43 -40.62 -11.49 6.48
C GLU A 43 -40.65 -10.39 7.54
N GLY A 44 -39.67 -10.36 8.45
CA GLY A 44 -39.51 -9.36 9.51
C GLY A 44 -39.03 -8.00 9.00
N LYS A 45 -38.28 -7.95 7.90
CA LYS A 45 -38.05 -6.70 7.13
C LYS A 45 -39.28 -6.25 6.35
N SER A 46 -40.32 -7.07 6.24
CA SER A 46 -41.55 -6.77 5.50
C SER A 46 -42.77 -6.42 6.37
N GLN A 47 -42.61 -6.26 7.69
CA GLN A 47 -43.63 -5.74 8.61
C GLN A 47 -43.10 -4.43 9.25
N GLN A 48 -43.72 -3.26 9.19
CA GLN A 48 -44.99 -2.77 8.64
C GLN A 48 -44.72 -1.31 8.23
N GLN A 49 -44.85 -0.97 6.95
CA GLN A 49 -45.32 0.38 6.63
C GLN A 49 -46.81 0.43 7.01
N PRO A 50 -47.33 1.57 7.49
CA PRO A 50 -48.75 1.69 7.77
C PRO A 50 -49.52 1.26 6.53
N ARG A 51 -50.60 0.47 6.69
CA ARG A 51 -51.56 0.20 5.60
C ARG A 51 -52.24 1.51 5.22
N GLU A 52 -51.55 2.35 4.46
CA GLU A 52 -52.18 3.37 3.64
C GLU A 52 -52.74 2.66 2.41
N GLY A 53 -54.06 2.42 2.43
CA GLY A 53 -54.91 2.01 1.31
C GLY A 53 -54.38 0.90 0.40
N GLU A 54 -54.90 -0.33 0.54
CA GLU A 54 -54.80 -1.32 -0.55
C GLU A 54 -55.48 -0.73 -1.81
N LEU A 55 -54.68 -0.45 -2.84
CA LEU A 55 -55.16 0.03 -4.12
C LEU A 55 -55.89 -1.12 -4.82
N ASP A 56 -57.17 -0.93 -5.15
CA ASP A 56 -57.94 -1.91 -5.91
C ASP A 56 -57.54 -1.87 -7.38
N PHE A 57 -56.76 -2.86 -7.82
CA PHE A 57 -56.25 -2.95 -9.18
C PHE A 57 -57.35 -3.18 -10.24
N GLU A 58 -58.57 -3.56 -9.83
CA GLU A 58 -59.70 -3.72 -10.77
C GLU A 58 -60.39 -2.39 -11.10
N THR A 59 -60.29 -1.39 -10.22
CA THR A 59 -60.96 -0.09 -10.37
C THR A 59 -59.99 1.09 -10.50
N ALA A 60 -58.72 0.91 -10.15
CA ALA A 60 -57.71 1.95 -10.23
C ALA A 60 -57.32 2.28 -11.68
N SER A 61 -57.13 3.57 -11.95
CA SER A 61 -56.57 4.03 -13.21
C SER A 61 -55.09 3.67 -13.32
N THR A 62 -54.58 3.56 -14.56
CA THR A 62 -53.17 3.24 -14.81
C THR A 62 -52.21 4.21 -14.12
N LYS A 63 -52.61 5.48 -13.94
CA LYS A 63 -51.82 6.48 -13.21
C LYS A 63 -51.75 6.18 -11.71
N GLU A 64 -52.85 5.78 -11.09
CA GLU A 64 -52.89 5.47 -9.65
C GLU A 64 -52.12 4.19 -9.32
N ILE A 65 -52.16 3.22 -10.22
CA ILE A 65 -51.33 2.00 -10.13
C ILE A 65 -49.85 2.36 -10.17
N VAL A 66 -49.44 3.21 -11.11
CA VAL A 66 -48.04 3.67 -11.23
C VAL A 66 -47.61 4.47 -10.00
N ASP A 67 -48.43 5.43 -9.53
CA ASP A 67 -48.11 6.22 -8.33
C ASP A 67 -48.01 5.35 -7.07
N TYR A 68 -48.83 4.30 -6.96
CA TYR A 68 -48.76 3.34 -5.86
C TYR A 68 -47.52 2.46 -5.93
N LEU A 69 -47.16 1.95 -7.12
CA LEU A 69 -45.93 1.20 -7.35
C LEU A 69 -44.70 2.06 -7.08
N GLU A 70 -44.69 3.31 -7.54
CA GLU A 70 -43.62 4.26 -7.24
C GLU A 70 -43.52 4.48 -5.73
N LYS A 71 -44.60 4.80 -5.02
CA LYS A 71 -44.53 5.00 -3.56
C LYS A 71 -44.10 3.75 -2.79
N LYS A 72 -44.58 2.57 -3.21
CA LYS A 72 -44.33 1.31 -2.51
C LYS A 72 -42.91 0.78 -2.75
N HIS A 73 -42.37 0.95 -3.96
CA HIS A 73 -41.09 0.37 -4.36
C HIS A 73 -39.97 1.41 -4.53
N LYS A 74 -40.23 2.70 -4.37
CA LYS A 74 -39.19 3.74 -4.41
C LYS A 74 -38.10 3.51 -3.37
N ALA A 75 -38.47 3.14 -2.15
CA ALA A 75 -37.49 2.82 -1.10
C ALA A 75 -36.62 1.60 -1.46
N ASP A 76 -37.22 0.57 -2.06
CA ASP A 76 -36.51 -0.64 -2.51
C ASP A 76 -35.57 -0.32 -3.69
N LEU A 77 -36.02 0.49 -4.64
CA LEU A 77 -35.21 0.96 -5.78
C LEU A 77 -34.06 1.84 -5.33
N GLU A 78 -34.29 2.79 -4.43
CA GLU A 78 -33.25 3.63 -3.83
C GLU A 78 -32.24 2.78 -3.06
N SER A 79 -32.69 1.78 -2.29
CA SER A 79 -31.81 0.84 -1.60
C SER A 79 -30.95 0.02 -2.57
N ALA A 80 -31.54 -0.49 -3.65
CA ALA A 80 -30.82 -1.27 -4.66
C ALA A 80 -29.78 -0.42 -5.40
N VAL A 81 -30.11 0.83 -5.74
CA VAL A 81 -29.19 1.78 -6.37
C VAL A 81 -28.03 2.13 -5.43
N ASN A 82 -28.32 2.37 -4.15
CA ASN A 82 -27.27 2.63 -3.15
C ASN A 82 -26.36 1.43 -2.94
N GLU A 83 -26.90 0.21 -2.89
CA GLU A 83 -26.12 -1.01 -2.77
C GLU A 83 -25.22 -1.25 -3.99
N LEU A 84 -25.77 -1.05 -5.21
CA LEU A 84 -24.99 -1.13 -6.43
C LEU A 84 -23.88 -0.08 -6.48
N SER A 85 -24.16 1.15 -6.05
CA SER A 85 -23.18 2.25 -6.02
C SER A 85 -22.05 1.95 -5.04
N SER A 86 -22.39 1.47 -3.83
CA SER A 86 -21.39 1.07 -2.82
C SER A 86 -20.51 -0.09 -3.30
N ARG A 87 -21.09 -1.10 -3.94
CA ARG A 87 -20.30 -2.19 -4.55
C ARG A 87 -19.38 -1.70 -5.65
N LEU A 88 -19.81 -0.72 -6.44
CA LEU A 88 -19.02 -0.15 -7.53
C LEU A 88 -17.84 0.65 -6.99
N GLU A 89 -18.05 1.46 -5.95
CA GLU A 89 -16.99 2.16 -5.22
C GLU A 89 -15.95 1.18 -4.65
N GLU A 90 -16.41 0.10 -3.98
CA GLU A 90 -15.48 -0.93 -3.47
C GLU A 90 -14.64 -1.58 -4.58
N THR A 91 -15.24 -1.84 -5.75
CA THR A 91 -14.49 -2.41 -6.87
C THR A 91 -13.48 -1.43 -7.44
N GLN A 92 -13.83 -0.15 -7.52
CA GLN A 92 -12.95 0.91 -7.97
C GLN A 92 -11.75 1.08 -7.02
N ASP A 93 -11.98 1.05 -5.71
CA ASP A 93 -10.93 1.13 -4.70
C ASP A 93 -9.98 -0.08 -4.76
N LYS A 94 -10.53 -1.29 -4.91
CA LYS A 94 -9.72 -2.51 -5.09
C LYS A 94 -8.87 -2.44 -6.35
N LEU A 95 -9.42 -1.93 -7.46
CA LEU A 95 -8.69 -1.76 -8.71
C LEU A 95 -7.59 -0.71 -8.57
N ALA A 96 -7.88 0.44 -7.97
CA ALA A 96 -6.92 1.49 -7.73
C ALA A 96 -5.75 1.00 -6.86
N LEU A 97 -6.05 0.24 -5.80
CA LEU A 97 -5.03 -0.37 -4.94
C LEU A 97 -4.16 -1.37 -5.70
N ALA A 98 -4.76 -2.20 -6.56
CA ALA A 98 -4.02 -3.16 -7.38
C ALA A 98 -3.06 -2.45 -8.36
N LEU A 99 -3.53 -1.40 -9.03
CA LEU A 99 -2.71 -0.59 -9.94
C LEU A 99 -1.56 0.11 -9.20
N ALA A 100 -1.82 0.67 -8.02
CA ALA A 100 -0.80 1.29 -7.19
C ALA A 100 0.28 0.30 -6.75
N ARG A 101 -0.11 -0.92 -6.34
CA ARG A 101 0.83 -1.99 -5.98
C ARG A 101 1.71 -2.39 -7.16
N LEU A 102 1.10 -2.56 -8.34
CA LEU A 102 1.83 -2.91 -9.55
C LEU A 102 2.84 -1.82 -9.93
N ASP A 103 2.46 -0.54 -9.84
CA ASP A 103 3.36 0.58 -10.12
C ASP A 103 4.55 0.62 -9.16
N VAL A 104 4.32 0.37 -7.86
CA VAL A 104 5.38 0.26 -6.86
C VAL A 104 6.31 -0.91 -7.14
N GLU A 105 5.78 -2.10 -7.40
CA GLU A 105 6.58 -3.30 -7.69
C GLU A 105 7.41 -3.14 -8.96
N MET A 106 6.82 -2.61 -10.02
CA MET A 106 7.52 -2.34 -11.28
C MET A 106 8.62 -1.30 -11.11
N THR A 107 8.39 -0.28 -10.29
CA THR A 107 9.41 0.74 -9.98
C THR A 107 10.54 0.14 -9.14
N ALA A 108 10.22 -0.67 -8.14
CA ALA A 108 11.21 -1.35 -7.29
C ALA A 108 12.08 -2.34 -8.09
N LEU A 109 11.50 -3.02 -9.10
CA LEU A 109 12.25 -3.88 -10.02
C LEU A 109 13.24 -3.08 -10.88
N ARG A 110 12.88 -1.86 -11.30
CA ARG A 110 13.75 -0.97 -12.09
C ARG A 110 14.85 -0.31 -11.26
N HIS A 111 14.62 -0.10 -9.96
CA HIS A 111 15.49 0.63 -9.07
C HIS A 111 15.83 -0.20 -7.82
N PRO A 112 16.99 -0.89 -7.78
CA PRO A 112 17.36 -1.75 -6.66
C PRO A 112 17.46 -1.03 -5.30
N ASP A 113 17.72 0.28 -5.31
CA ASP A 113 17.80 1.15 -4.14
C ASP A 113 16.44 1.76 -3.74
N PHE A 114 15.34 1.42 -4.41
CA PHE A 114 14.00 1.98 -4.18
C PHE A 114 13.59 1.91 -2.70
N TRP A 115 13.78 0.75 -2.07
CA TRP A 115 13.37 0.51 -0.69
C TRP A 115 14.16 1.32 0.35
N ASN A 116 15.34 1.84 0.00
CA ASN A 116 16.10 2.72 0.90
C ASN A 116 15.39 4.06 1.13
N TYR A 117 14.49 4.44 0.23
CA TYR A 117 13.74 5.70 0.26
C TYR A 117 12.27 5.50 0.61
N LYS A 118 11.86 4.32 1.07
CA LYS A 118 10.44 3.95 1.30
C LYS A 118 9.67 5.01 2.07
N ASP A 119 10.21 5.48 3.20
CA ASP A 119 9.52 6.44 4.07
C ASP A 119 9.33 7.80 3.39
N LYS A 120 10.29 8.24 2.57
CA LYS A 120 10.19 9.49 1.80
C LYS A 120 9.21 9.35 0.65
N ILE A 121 9.26 8.21 -0.05
CA ILE A 121 8.33 7.88 -1.13
C ILE A 121 6.89 7.87 -0.61
N GLN A 122 6.66 7.27 0.55
CA GLN A 122 5.34 7.24 1.19
C GLN A 122 4.86 8.66 1.52
N LYS A 123 5.70 9.49 2.16
CA LYS A 123 5.35 10.89 2.46
C LYS A 123 5.03 11.69 1.19
N LEU A 124 5.80 11.51 0.13
CA LEU A 124 5.57 12.18 -1.15
C LEU A 124 4.28 11.71 -1.84
N ALA A 125 3.94 10.42 -1.73
CA ALA A 125 2.71 9.87 -2.26
C ALA A 125 1.47 10.36 -1.47
N GLU A 126 1.58 10.48 -0.14
CA GLU A 126 0.52 11.07 0.69
C GLU A 126 0.27 12.54 0.35
N GLN A 127 1.34 13.30 0.08
CA GLN A 127 1.25 14.70 -0.34
C GLN A 127 0.80 14.86 -1.80
N ASN A 128 1.10 13.88 -2.65
CA ASN A 128 0.82 13.92 -4.09
C ASN A 128 0.19 12.60 -4.57
N PRO A 129 -1.11 12.35 -4.30
CA PRO A 129 -1.76 11.08 -4.62
C PRO A 129 -1.82 10.74 -6.11
N SER A 130 -1.64 11.73 -6.99
CA SER A 130 -1.64 11.57 -8.45
C SER A 130 -0.28 11.19 -9.03
N TRP A 131 0.77 11.14 -8.21
CA TRP A 131 2.11 10.83 -8.70
C TRP A 131 2.33 9.32 -8.75
N SER A 132 3.02 8.87 -9.80
CA SER A 132 3.49 7.49 -9.89
C SER A 132 4.61 7.22 -8.90
N ALA A 133 4.77 5.95 -8.51
CA ALA A 133 5.82 5.47 -7.63
C ALA A 133 7.22 5.86 -8.16
N GLU A 134 7.43 5.82 -9.47
CA GLU A 134 8.69 6.24 -10.11
C GLU A 134 9.00 7.73 -9.89
N LYS A 135 7.98 8.59 -9.97
CA LYS A 135 8.15 10.04 -9.74
C LYS A 135 8.44 10.32 -8.27
N CYS A 136 7.72 9.67 -7.36
CA CYS A 136 7.97 9.76 -5.92
C CYS A 136 9.39 9.28 -5.56
N TYR A 137 9.87 8.20 -6.16
CA TYR A 137 11.25 7.72 -5.97
C TYR A 137 12.29 8.74 -6.46
N LYS A 138 12.14 9.28 -7.67
CA LYS A 138 13.07 10.28 -8.21
C LYS A 138 13.16 11.50 -7.31
N GLN A 139 12.01 11.99 -6.83
CA GLN A 139 11.95 13.13 -5.92
C GLN A 139 12.57 12.80 -4.55
N ALA A 140 12.27 11.63 -3.98
CA ALA A 140 12.85 11.18 -2.72
C ALA A 140 14.39 11.09 -2.77
N LYS A 141 14.93 10.67 -3.91
CA LYS A 141 16.37 10.59 -4.15
C LYS A 141 17.02 11.97 -4.25
N ILE A 142 16.34 12.95 -4.85
CA ILE A 142 16.80 14.34 -4.90
C ILE A 142 16.83 14.93 -3.48
N GLU A 143 15.76 14.76 -2.72
CA GLU A 143 15.67 15.27 -1.35
C GLU A 143 16.71 14.63 -0.42
N ALA A 144 16.97 13.32 -0.56
CA ALA A 144 18.03 12.66 0.19
C ALA A 144 19.42 13.23 -0.12
N LYS A 145 19.72 13.53 -1.38
CA LYS A 145 21.01 14.16 -1.74
C LYS A 145 21.13 15.57 -1.17
N LEU A 146 20.08 16.37 -1.24
CA LEU A 146 20.08 17.73 -0.69
C LEU A 146 20.29 17.72 0.83
N GLU A 147 19.66 16.79 1.55
CA GLU A 147 19.87 16.63 2.99
C GLU A 147 21.30 16.18 3.34
N GLU A 148 21.90 15.30 2.54
CA GLU A 148 23.30 14.89 2.73
C GLU A 148 24.27 16.05 2.50
N GLU A 149 24.06 16.84 1.44
CA GLU A 149 24.86 18.03 1.15
C GLU A 149 24.74 19.08 2.27
N GLU A 150 23.54 19.31 2.79
CA GLU A 150 23.30 20.25 3.88
C GLU A 150 23.97 19.79 5.18
N LYS A 151 23.89 18.49 5.51
CA LYS A 151 24.59 17.91 6.67
C LYS A 151 26.10 18.03 6.53
N ALA A 152 26.64 17.71 5.35
CA ALA A 152 28.07 17.84 5.08
C ALA A 152 28.55 19.30 5.18
N ALA A 153 27.75 20.25 4.73
CA ALA A 153 28.04 21.68 4.87
C ALA A 153 28.07 22.11 6.34
N LYS A 154 27.07 21.70 7.14
CA LYS A 154 27.01 22.00 8.58
C LYS A 154 28.17 21.37 9.35
N GLU A 155 28.55 20.15 9.03
CA GLU A 155 29.70 19.49 9.64
C GLU A 155 31.02 20.17 9.29
N ARG A 156 31.20 20.60 8.03
CA ARG A 156 32.37 21.40 7.62
C ARG A 156 32.45 22.73 8.37
N GLU A 157 31.33 23.43 8.49
CA GLU A 157 31.28 24.70 9.22
C GLU A 157 31.60 24.50 10.71
N LYS A 158 31.07 23.44 11.32
CA LYS A 158 31.36 23.10 12.72
C LYS A 158 32.84 22.75 12.92
N ALA A 159 33.41 21.93 12.05
CA ALA A 159 34.83 21.58 12.08
C ALA A 159 35.74 22.80 11.89
N GLU A 160 35.36 23.75 11.01
CA GLU A 160 36.12 24.99 10.83
C GLU A 160 36.05 25.89 12.08
N LYS A 161 34.88 26.00 12.72
CA LYS A 161 34.72 26.74 13.98
C LYS A 161 35.53 26.12 15.11
N GLU A 162 35.49 24.79 15.26
CA GLU A 162 36.31 24.07 16.24
C GLU A 162 37.81 24.25 16.00
N ARG A 163 38.24 24.20 14.72
CA ARG A 163 39.64 24.48 14.35
C ARG A 163 40.06 25.91 14.70
N LYS A 164 39.21 26.92 14.44
CA LYS A 164 39.50 28.33 14.81
C LYS A 164 39.62 28.49 16.33
N VAL A 165 38.68 27.92 17.09
CA VAL A 165 38.71 27.96 18.56
C VAL A 165 39.94 27.26 19.13
N LEU A 166 40.36 26.12 18.57
CA LEU A 166 41.60 25.43 18.94
C LEU A 166 42.84 26.27 18.64
N SER A 167 42.88 26.95 17.49
CA SER A 167 44.00 27.85 17.13
C SER A 167 44.08 29.12 17.98
N GLU A 168 42.96 29.58 18.54
CA GLU A 168 42.92 30.76 19.43
C GLU A 168 43.20 30.41 20.90
N LYS A 169 42.81 29.22 21.38
CA LYS A 169 43.02 28.79 22.78
C LYS A 169 44.34 28.09 23.06
N GLY A 170 44.96 27.47 22.05
CA GLY A 170 46.30 26.89 22.17
C GLY A 170 47.20 27.54 21.14
N GLY A 171 48.21 28.30 21.58
CA GLY A 171 49.17 29.03 20.73
C GLY A 171 50.06 28.11 19.88
N ILE A 172 49.47 27.30 19.02
CA ILE A 172 50.13 26.47 18.03
C ILE A 172 49.98 27.19 16.68
N PRO A 173 51.08 27.64 16.04
CA PRO A 173 51.00 28.38 14.80
C PRO A 173 50.37 27.53 13.68
N PRO A 174 49.65 28.16 12.72
CA PRO A 174 48.92 27.47 11.66
C PRO A 174 49.77 26.55 10.77
N SER A 175 51.10 26.69 10.78
CA SER A 175 52.04 25.75 10.12
C SER A 175 52.11 24.36 10.75
N ALA A 176 51.63 24.14 11.97
CA ALA A 176 51.62 22.82 12.62
C ALA A 176 50.28 22.07 12.45
N MET A 177 49.25 22.70 11.87
CA MET A 177 47.96 22.08 11.53
C MET A 177 47.67 22.11 10.02
N GLN A 178 48.69 22.27 9.18
CA GLN A 178 48.63 21.66 7.85
C GLN A 178 48.81 20.16 8.10
N GLY A 179 47.75 19.38 7.87
CA GLY A 179 47.90 17.95 7.73
C GLY A 179 49.00 17.72 6.70
N LYS A 180 50.19 17.37 7.17
CA LYS A 180 51.29 16.96 6.32
C LYS A 180 50.68 15.82 5.52
N GLN A 181 50.46 16.02 4.23
CA GLN A 181 50.17 14.92 3.32
C GLN A 181 51.42 14.05 3.39
N LEU A 182 51.39 13.08 4.31
CA LEU A 182 52.40 12.04 4.40
C LEU A 182 52.46 11.44 2.99
N SER A 183 53.66 11.37 2.42
CA SER A 183 53.81 10.63 1.18
C SER A 183 53.31 9.21 1.41
N PRO A 184 52.86 8.49 0.38
CA PRO A 184 52.40 7.10 0.52
C PRO A 184 53.40 6.22 1.28
N GLU A 185 54.70 6.53 1.15
CA GLU A 185 55.80 5.86 1.86
C GLU A 185 55.83 6.19 3.37
N GLU A 186 55.73 7.47 3.75
CA GLU A 186 55.70 7.88 5.17
C GLU A 186 54.43 7.35 5.88
N ALA A 187 53.30 7.28 5.18
CA ALA A 187 52.07 6.71 5.72
C ALA A 187 52.17 5.18 5.92
N ALA A 188 52.81 4.47 4.99
CA ALA A 188 53.03 3.03 5.08
C ALA A 188 53.99 2.66 6.23
N GLU A 189 55.05 3.44 6.42
CA GLU A 189 56.03 3.21 7.48
C GLU A 189 55.42 3.43 8.87
N LEU A 190 54.55 4.43 9.01
CA LEU A 190 53.85 4.74 10.25
C LEU A 190 52.79 3.67 10.58
N ALA A 191 52.07 3.16 9.56
CA ALA A 191 51.15 2.04 9.72
C ALA A 191 51.90 0.76 10.13
N TYR A 192 53.03 0.45 9.48
CA TYR A 192 53.86 -0.71 9.81
C TYR A 192 54.38 -0.64 11.26
N ARG A 193 54.86 0.53 11.69
CA ARG A 193 55.35 0.73 13.06
C ARG A 193 54.24 0.62 14.11
N THR A 194 53.01 1.01 13.77
CA THR A 194 51.85 0.91 14.67
C THR A 194 51.38 -0.55 14.82
N VAL A 195 51.43 -1.33 13.75
CA VAL A 195 50.97 -2.73 13.75
C VAL A 195 52.04 -3.69 14.28
N PHE A 196 53.32 -3.44 13.98
CA PHE A 196 54.42 -4.38 14.26
C PHE A 196 55.49 -3.86 15.22
N GLY A 197 55.47 -2.56 15.57
CA GLY A 197 56.51 -1.93 16.38
C GLY A 197 56.40 -2.08 17.89
N ASN A 198 55.34 -2.69 18.41
CA ASN A 198 55.19 -3.01 19.84
C ASN A 198 55.51 -4.49 20.13
N GLN A 199 56.70 -4.92 19.74
CA GLN A 199 57.33 -6.11 20.33
C GLN A 199 58.69 -5.72 20.91
N GLN A 200 58.67 -5.11 22.09
CA GLN A 200 59.73 -5.20 23.10
C GLN A 200 59.09 -5.28 24.48
#